data_AF-A0A7J6TXX7-F1
#
_entry.id   AF-A0A7J6TXX7-F1
#
_cell.length_a   1.000
_cell.length_b   1.000
_cell.length_c   1.000
_cell.angle_alpha   90.00
_cell.angle_beta   90.00
_cell.angle_gamma   90.00
#
_symmetry.space_group_name_H-M   'P 1'
#
loop_
_entity.id
_entity.type
_entity.pdbx_description
1 polymer ?
#
loop_
_entity_poly.entity_id
_entity_poly.type
_entity_poly.pdbx_seq_one_letter_code
_entity_poly.pdbx_strand_id
1 'polypeptide(L)'
;MASSPHRIGLILIDHGSPSPVWNKSHEDLLPKVEEELERRGLASMFYAVRWCHMEFVQPSVAETMNKLEAEGSDYLSTIHYPPI
;
A
#
# COMPACT_ATOMS: atom_id res chain seq x y z
N MET A 1 30.80 -3.50 7.79
CA MET A 1 29.76 -2.46 7.69
C MET A 1 28.42 -3.18 7.69
N ALA A 2 27.58 -2.97 8.71
CA ALA A 2 26.23 -3.52 8.69
C ALA A 2 25.43 -2.77 7.63
N SER A 3 24.79 -3.48 6.70
CA SER A 3 23.84 -2.87 5.78
C SER A 3 22.71 -2.24 6.60
N SER A 4 22.32 -1.00 6.29
CA SER A 4 21.10 -0.41 6.82
C SER A 4 19.92 -1.36 6.58
N PRO A 5 18.95 -1.48 7.51
CA PRO A 5 17.78 -2.30 7.28
C PRO A 5 17.06 -1.79 6.02
N HIS A 6 16.83 -2.70 5.06
CA HIS A 6 16.15 -2.38 3.82
C HIS A 6 14.76 -1.80 4.09
N ARG A 7 14.43 -0.67 3.45
CA ARG A 7 13.14 0.00 3.61
C ARG A 7 12.15 -0.58 2.61
N ILE A 8 11.23 -1.40 3.11
CA ILE A 8 10.22 -2.05 2.28
C ILE A 8 8.93 -1.23 2.30
N GLY A 9 8.47 -0.77 1.14
CA GLY A 9 7.13 -0.20 0.98
C GLY A 9 6.11 -1.30 0.68
N LEU A 10 4.96 -1.30 1.37
CA LEU A 10 3.82 -2.17 1.07
C LEU A 10 2.75 -1.39 0.28
N ILE A 11 2.37 -1.92 -0.87
CA ILE A 11 1.33 -1.36 -1.73
C ILE A 11 0.16 -2.34 -1.79
N LEU A 12 -1.01 -1.88 -1.36
CA LEU A 12 -2.27 -2.56 -1.55
C LEU A 12 -2.92 -2.02 -2.83
N ILE A 13 -3.22 -2.91 -3.77
CA ILE A 13 -3.70 -2.56 -5.10
C ILE A 13 -5.11 -3.11 -5.26
N ASP A 14 -6.08 -2.25 -5.52
CA ASP A 14 -7.39 -2.66 -6.03
C ASP A 14 -7.57 -2.22 -7.48
N HIS A 15 -8.67 -2.66 -8.10
CA HIS A 15 -8.98 -2.28 -9.48
C HIS A 15 -9.36 -0.80 -9.63
N GLY A 16 -9.90 -0.18 -8.58
CA GLY A 16 -10.62 1.09 -8.64
C GLY A 16 -11.98 0.96 -9.32
N SER A 17 -12.90 1.87 -8.99
CA SER A 17 -14.25 1.93 -9.57
C SER A 17 -14.66 3.36 -9.89
N PRO A 18 -15.45 3.60 -10.94
CA PRO A 18 -16.10 4.90 -11.14
C PRO A 18 -17.17 5.19 -10.08
N SER A 19 -17.59 4.18 -9.29
CA SER A 19 -18.54 4.37 -8.20
C SER A 19 -17.82 4.62 -6.87
N PRO A 20 -18.02 5.79 -6.23
CA PRO A 20 -17.39 6.12 -4.95
C PRO A 20 -17.69 5.13 -3.82
N VAL A 21 -18.85 4.47 -3.87
CA VAL A 21 -19.26 3.48 -2.86
C VAL A 21 -18.34 2.26 -2.87
N TRP A 22 -17.90 1.84 -4.05
CA TRP A 22 -16.99 0.70 -4.20
C TRP A 22 -15.56 1.04 -3.80
N ASN A 23 -15.17 2.28 -3.99
CA ASN A 23 -13.89 2.82 -3.52
C ASN A 23 -13.86 2.92 -1.99
N LYS A 24 -14.98 3.17 -1.31
CA LYS A 24 -15.00 3.29 0.15
C LYS A 24 -14.44 2.07 0.91
N SER A 25 -14.55 0.88 0.31
CA SER A 25 -14.00 -0.37 0.83
C SER A 25 -12.52 -0.27 1.21
N HIS A 26 -11.72 0.49 0.45
CA HIS A 26 -10.29 0.66 0.74
C HIS A 26 -10.01 1.60 1.90
N GLU A 27 -10.83 2.65 2.06
CA GLU A 27 -10.71 3.59 3.19
C GLU A 27 -10.94 2.84 4.51
N ASP A 28 -11.85 1.85 4.50
CA ASP A 28 -12.16 1.04 5.67
C ASP A 28 -11.15 -0.11 5.91
N LEU A 29 -10.41 -0.55 4.88
CA LEU A 29 -9.50 -1.69 4.97
C LEU A 29 -8.07 -1.28 5.33
N LEU A 30 -7.56 -0.16 4.81
CA LEU A 30 -6.20 0.27 5.09
C LEU A 30 -5.90 0.39 6.60
N PRO A 31 -6.74 1.06 7.42
CA PRO A 31 -6.49 1.14 8.86
C PRO A 31 -6.50 -0.24 9.54
N LYS A 32 -7.32 -1.18 9.07
CA LYS A 32 -7.37 -2.54 9.61
C LYS A 32 -6.11 -3.34 9.28
N VAL A 33 -5.53 -3.11 8.09
CA VAL A 33 -4.25 -3.71 7.73
C VAL A 33 -3.14 -3.16 8.61
N GLU A 34 -3.10 -1.84 8.82
CA GLU A 34 -2.12 -1.20 9.71
C GLU A 34 -2.25 -1.72 11.15
N GLU A 35 -3.47 -1.77 11.70
CA GLU A 35 -3.76 -2.33 13.02
C GLU A 35 -3.30 -3.80 13.13
N GLU A 36 -3.58 -4.62 12.11
CA GLU A 36 -3.20 -6.03 12.11
C GLU A 36 -1.67 -6.21 12.02
N LEU A 37 -0.97 -5.35 11.28
CA LEU A 37 0.49 -5.33 11.22
C LEU A 37 1.09 -4.96 12.57
N GLU A 38 0.54 -3.96 13.26
CA GLU A 38 0.95 -3.61 14.62
C GLU A 38 0.70 -4.76 15.60
N ARG A 39 -0.51 -5.33 15.58
CA ARG A 39 -0.92 -6.44 16.45
C ARG A 39 -0.02 -7.66 16.29
N ARG A 40 0.51 -7.91 15.09
CA ARG A 40 1.43 -9.01 14.80
C ARG A 40 2.92 -8.67 15.01
N GLY A 41 3.24 -7.43 15.39
CA GLY A 41 4.62 -6.98 15.51
C GLY A 41 5.35 -6.87 14.17
N LEU A 42 4.61 -6.72 13.07
CA LEU A 42 5.12 -6.62 11.70
C LEU A 42 5.21 -5.17 11.20
N ALA A 43 4.71 -4.19 11.97
CA ALA A 43 4.73 -2.79 11.57
C ALA A 43 6.14 -2.26 11.25
N SER A 44 7.17 -2.73 11.97
CA SER A 44 8.57 -2.34 11.71
C SER A 44 9.19 -2.97 10.46
N MET A 45 8.53 -3.97 9.85
CA MET A 45 8.97 -4.61 8.61
C MET A 45 8.71 -3.70 7.39
N PHE A 46 7.69 -2.85 7.48
CA PHE A 46 7.29 -1.98 6.38
C PHE A 46 7.59 -0.52 6.74
N TYR A 47 8.35 0.15 5.86
CA TYR A 47 8.63 1.57 5.97
C TYR A 47 7.35 2.42 5.79
N ALA A 48 6.48 1.98 4.88
CA ALA A 48 5.21 2.63 4.61
C ALA A 48 4.21 1.61 4.05
N VAL A 49 2.93 1.78 4.39
CA VAL A 49 1.80 1.10 3.75
C VAL A 49 1.01 2.13 2.94
N ARG A 50 0.67 1.80 1.70
CA ARG A 50 -0.10 2.65 0.80
C ARG A 50 -1.18 1.85 0.10
N TRP A 51 -2.25 2.53 -0.29
CA TRP A 51 -3.30 2.00 -1.13
C TRP A 51 -3.30 2.73 -2.47
N CYS A 52 -3.53 2.01 -3.57
CA CYS A 52 -3.65 2.59 -4.89
C CYS A 52 -4.58 1.77 -5.80
N HIS A 53 -4.91 2.35 -6.95
CA HIS A 53 -5.87 1.81 -7.90
C HIS A 53 -5.22 1.53 -9.24
N MET A 54 -5.70 0.48 -9.91
CA MET A 54 -5.31 0.21 -11.29
C MET A 54 -5.97 1.19 -12.26
N GLU A 55 -7.24 1.54 -12.03
CA GLU A 55 -8.05 2.33 -12.96
C GLU A 55 -9.02 3.29 -12.23
N PHE A 56 -9.62 4.20 -13.01
CA PHE A 56 -10.72 5.12 -12.65
C PHE A 56 -10.44 6.20 -11.59
N VAL A 57 -9.59 5.92 -10.61
CA VAL A 57 -9.36 6.78 -9.44
C VAL A 57 -7.87 6.85 -9.09
N GLN A 58 -7.53 7.90 -8.35
CA GLN A 58 -6.17 8.14 -7.85
C GLN A 58 -6.09 7.82 -6.34
N PRO A 59 -4.92 7.44 -5.82
CA PRO A 59 -3.63 7.39 -6.52
C PRO A 59 -3.49 6.12 -7.38
N SER A 60 -2.79 6.25 -8.51
CA SER A 60 -2.46 5.13 -9.40
C SER A 60 -1.28 4.32 -8.87
N VAL A 61 -1.11 3.10 -9.37
CA VAL A 61 0.07 2.27 -9.06
C VAL A 61 1.37 3.02 -9.35
N ALA A 62 1.47 3.65 -10.53
CA ALA A 62 2.68 4.36 -10.95
C ALA A 62 3.02 5.55 -10.02
N GLU A 63 2.03 6.37 -9.68
CA GLU A 63 2.22 7.50 -8.75
C GLU A 63 2.64 7.02 -7.36
N THR A 64 2.05 5.92 -6.89
CA THR A 64 2.31 5.36 -5.57
C THR A 64 3.72 4.76 -5.49
N MET A 65 4.16 4.04 -6.52
CA MET A 65 5.53 3.53 -6.62
C MET A 65 6.54 4.68 -6.63
N ASN A 66 6.35 5.67 -7.51
CA ASN A 66 7.23 6.84 -7.61
C ASN A 66 7.35 7.60 -6.27
N LYS A 67 6.23 7.71 -5.54
CA LYS A 67 6.22 8.35 -4.23
C LYS A 67 7.00 7.56 -3.19
N LEU A 68 6.82 6.24 -3.12
CA LEU A 68 7.54 5.38 -2.18
C LEU A 68 9.04 5.32 -2.48
N GLU A 69 9.43 5.33 -3.75
CA GLU A 69 10.82 5.45 -4.18
C GLU A 69 11.41 6.80 -3.74
N ALA A 70 10.69 7.91 -3.96
CA ALA A 70 11.11 9.23 -3.53
C ALA A 70 11.21 9.39 -2.00
N GLU A 71 10.38 8.66 -1.25
CA GLU A 71 10.44 8.58 0.23
C GLU A 71 11.61 7.68 0.72
N GLY A 72 12.27 6.96 -0.19
CA GLY A 72 13.47 6.16 0.09
C GLY A 72 13.19 4.69 0.40
N SER A 73 12.14 4.11 -0.19
CA SER A 73 11.94 2.67 -0.20
C SER A 73 12.94 1.99 -1.15
N ASP A 74 13.62 0.95 -0.67
CA ASP A 74 14.56 0.15 -1.48
C ASP A 74 13.84 -0.96 -2.26
N TYR A 75 12.74 -1.47 -1.70
CA TYR A 75 11.93 -2.54 -2.26
C TYR A 75 10.45 -2.24 -2.09
N LEU A 76 9.66 -2.70 -3.06
CA LEU A 76 8.21 -2.58 -3.04
C LEU A 76 7.59 -3.98 -3.02
N SER A 77 6.73 -4.23 -2.03
CA SER A 77 5.90 -5.42 -1.92
C SER A 77 4.47 -5.04 -2.31
N THR A 78 3.86 -5.78 -3.22
CA THR A 78 2.52 -5.49 -3.74
C THR A 78 1.55 -6.62 -3.41
N ILE A 79 0.38 -6.27 -2.89
CA ILE A 79 -0.74 -7.21 -2.68
C ILE A 79 -1.91 -6.75 -3.55
N HIS A 80 -2.35 -7.62 -4.46
CA HIS A 80 -3.50 -7.36 -5.34
C HIS A 80 -4.79 -7.89 -4.71
N TYR A 81 -5.76 -7.00 -4.53
CA TYR A 81 -7.12 -7.34 -4.12
C TYR A 81 -7.99 -7.50 -5.37
N PRO A 82 -8.44 -8.73 -5.68
CA PRO A 82 -9.35 -8.93 -6.80
C PRO A 82 -10.71 -8.28 -6.50
N PRO A 83 -11.45 -7.84 -7.54
CA PRO A 83 -12.82 -7.39 -7.36
C PRO A 83 -13.67 -8.51 -6.77
N ILE A 84 -14.52 -8.15 -5.80
CA ILE A 84 -15.49 -9.03 -5.13
C ILE A 84 -16.69 -9.24 -6.04
#